data_AF-A0A0C3DKG5-F1
#
_entry.id   AF-A0A0C3DKG5-F1
#
_cell.length_a   1.000
_cell.length_b   1.000
_cell.length_c   1.000
_cell.angle_alpha   90.00
_cell.angle_beta   90.00
_cell.angle_gamma   90.00
#
_symmetry.space_group_name_H-M   'P 1'
#
loop_
_entity.id
_entity.type
_entity.pdbx_description
1 polymer ?
#
loop_
_entity_poly.entity_id
_entity_poly.type
_entity_poly.pdbx_seq_one_letter_code
_entity_poly.pdbx_strand_id
1 'polypeptide(L)'
;MSSESTPFIPIPRSRARSSQAKASNSVISQQSRSLEELRRVIEVSKQEVMAEAQAEMHKQIQRVQVEKENELLKLRDHYETLAHLKEVLHKVLAVVPRHCPLRHQYWHEEGYSVYGLRMMGLHHGLPDQRQRHTRQALHPDKCPAHHPSDRPAPPSPSADLNDNYIEKIAKHVYGFMEKRSPTTPKRQSKKDVLWEQVQADLERNQNMAHVRELFKEVFRVNQDEDFISGPLVSIEEVQSFSENLGPGPDPLDLRWDFRHPTSSDWNQAVIVVLMEQLSEMCEREAWTTLPKSDEYWKAAITEKYGRIKVDSMSLHCKDDSSLEMLQEATMRAMQEKNTKLKKTRRAMCHRDMSSFRSPKMTLICLLEIPLSMQGDRLSEWDEVGK
;
A
#
# COMPACT_ATOMS: atom_id res chain seq x y z
N MET A 1 -69.99 -85.61 -13.32
CA MET A 1 -68.91 -84.61 -13.19
C MET A 1 -68.40 -84.72 -11.77
N SER A 2 -67.26 -85.40 -11.58
CA SER A 2 -66.71 -85.73 -10.27
C SER A 2 -65.61 -84.73 -9.93
N SER A 3 -65.82 -83.96 -8.89
CA SER A 3 -64.89 -82.92 -8.42
C SER A 3 -63.92 -83.56 -7.42
N GLU A 4 -62.67 -83.76 -7.84
CA GLU A 4 -61.57 -84.17 -6.96
C GLU A 4 -61.20 -83.01 -6.02
N SER A 5 -61.46 -83.22 -4.73
CA SER A 5 -61.04 -82.35 -3.64
C SER A 5 -59.60 -82.69 -3.25
N THR A 6 -58.65 -81.85 -3.67
CA THR A 6 -57.24 -81.97 -3.28
C THR A 6 -57.04 -81.50 -1.83
N PRO A 7 -56.29 -82.24 -0.97
CA PRO A 7 -56.12 -81.85 0.42
C PRO A 7 -55.13 -80.70 0.56
N PHE A 8 -55.53 -79.67 1.30
CA PHE A 8 -54.71 -78.50 1.61
C PHE A 8 -53.68 -78.85 2.69
N ILE A 9 -52.40 -78.94 2.31
CA ILE A 9 -51.28 -79.15 3.24
C ILE A 9 -50.86 -77.79 3.83
N PRO A 10 -50.94 -77.55 5.15
CA PRO A 10 -50.52 -76.30 5.76
C PRO A 10 -49.00 -76.14 5.68
N ILE A 11 -48.52 -75.18 4.90
CA ILE A 11 -47.10 -74.85 4.81
C ILE A 11 -46.66 -74.14 6.12
N PRO A 12 -45.65 -74.64 6.86
CA PRO A 12 -45.20 -74.05 8.11
C PRO A 12 -44.36 -72.78 7.85
N ARG A 13 -45.02 -71.65 7.58
CA ARG A 13 -44.38 -70.34 7.29
C ARG A 13 -43.89 -69.56 8.51
N SER A 14 -44.17 -70.00 9.74
CA SER A 14 -43.95 -69.19 10.95
C SER A 14 -42.52 -69.26 11.53
N ARG A 15 -41.72 -70.30 11.23
CA ARG A 15 -40.37 -70.44 11.80
C ARG A 15 -39.28 -69.68 11.04
N ALA A 16 -39.40 -69.53 9.72
CA ALA A 16 -38.36 -68.89 8.90
C ALA A 16 -38.25 -67.36 9.08
N ARG A 17 -39.34 -66.68 9.49
CA ARG A 17 -39.34 -65.22 9.69
C ARG A 17 -38.64 -64.79 10.98
N SER A 18 -38.63 -65.65 11.99
CA SER A 18 -38.01 -65.37 13.31
C SER A 18 -36.47 -65.35 13.24
N SER A 19 -35.86 -66.26 12.47
CA SER A 19 -34.40 -66.29 12.28
C SER A 19 -33.90 -65.11 11.45
N GLN A 20 -34.64 -64.70 10.42
CA GLN A 20 -34.29 -63.55 9.59
C GLN A 20 -34.31 -62.24 10.38
N ALA A 21 -35.29 -62.02 11.25
CA ALA A 21 -35.35 -60.83 12.09
C ALA A 21 -34.18 -60.71 13.08
N LYS A 22 -33.71 -61.85 13.63
CA LYS A 22 -32.55 -61.87 14.54
C LYS A 22 -31.24 -61.54 13.83
N ALA A 23 -31.06 -62.04 12.60
CA ALA A 23 -29.88 -61.74 11.79
C ALA A 23 -29.80 -60.23 11.45
N SER A 24 -30.93 -59.63 11.02
CA SER A 24 -30.97 -58.20 10.71
C SER A 24 -30.66 -57.32 11.93
N ASN A 25 -31.17 -57.66 13.12
CA ASN A 25 -30.89 -56.90 14.34
C ASN A 25 -29.41 -56.97 14.76
N SER A 26 -28.75 -58.11 14.54
CA SER A 26 -27.31 -58.24 14.80
C SER A 26 -26.49 -57.33 13.88
N VAL A 27 -26.82 -57.30 12.59
CA VAL A 27 -26.12 -56.45 11.60
C VAL A 27 -26.32 -54.97 11.93
N ILE A 28 -27.54 -54.55 12.26
CA ILE A 28 -27.83 -53.16 12.66
C ILE A 28 -27.04 -52.78 13.91
N SER A 29 -27.00 -53.65 14.94
CA SER A 29 -26.23 -53.39 16.16
C SER A 29 -24.72 -53.27 15.90
N GLN A 30 -24.18 -54.05 14.95
CA GLN A 30 -22.77 -53.97 14.55
C GLN A 30 -22.49 -52.67 13.78
N GLN A 31 -23.35 -52.29 12.85
CA GLN A 31 -23.23 -51.04 12.09
C GLN A 31 -23.30 -49.82 13.01
N SER A 32 -24.24 -49.79 13.97
CA SER A 32 -24.34 -48.69 14.94
C SER A 32 -23.07 -48.55 15.79
N ARG A 33 -22.47 -49.67 16.22
CA ARG A 33 -21.18 -49.65 16.95
C ARG A 33 -20.04 -49.14 16.08
N SER A 34 -19.98 -49.56 14.82
CA SER A 34 -18.95 -49.09 13.88
C SER A 34 -19.08 -47.60 13.58
N LEU A 35 -20.30 -47.07 13.46
CA LEU A 35 -20.53 -45.63 13.25
C LEU A 35 -20.16 -44.80 14.48
N GLU A 36 -20.47 -45.30 15.68
CA GLU A 36 -20.09 -44.63 16.92
C GLU A 36 -18.56 -44.58 17.10
N GLU A 37 -17.87 -45.67 16.76
CA GLU A 37 -16.40 -45.70 16.78
C GLU A 37 -15.81 -44.73 15.76
N LEU A 38 -16.34 -44.69 14.53
CA LEU A 38 -15.89 -43.74 13.51
C LEU A 38 -16.10 -42.28 13.96
N ARG A 39 -17.23 -41.97 14.62
CA ARG A 39 -17.49 -40.63 15.18
C ARG A 39 -16.45 -40.26 16.23
N ARG A 40 -16.07 -41.19 17.11
CA ARG A 40 -15.02 -40.93 18.11
C ARG A 40 -13.66 -40.68 17.46
N VAL A 41 -13.29 -41.48 16.46
CA VAL A 41 -12.03 -41.29 15.73
C VAL A 41 -11.99 -39.92 15.04
N ILE A 42 -13.10 -39.52 14.40
CA ILE A 42 -13.20 -38.19 13.77
C ILE A 42 -13.06 -37.08 14.81
N GLU A 43 -13.71 -37.20 15.96
CA GLU A 43 -13.65 -36.17 17.00
C GLU A 43 -12.25 -36.05 17.63
N VAL A 44 -11.59 -37.18 17.89
CA VAL A 44 -10.19 -37.19 18.36
C VAL A 44 -9.26 -36.57 17.31
N SER A 45 -9.38 -36.98 16.05
CA SER A 45 -8.57 -36.43 14.96
C SER A 45 -8.79 -34.92 14.79
N LYS A 46 -10.03 -34.45 14.91
CA LYS A 46 -10.36 -33.02 14.89
C LYS A 46 -9.70 -32.27 16.05
N GLN A 47 -9.70 -32.84 17.25
CA GLN A 47 -9.05 -32.24 18.42
C GLN A 47 -7.53 -32.18 18.26
N GLU A 48 -6.91 -33.23 17.71
CA GLU A 48 -5.47 -33.25 17.42
C GLU A 48 -5.08 -32.17 16.40
N VAL A 49 -5.83 -32.07 15.29
CA VAL A 49 -5.58 -31.05 14.26
C VAL A 49 -5.75 -29.63 14.83
N MET A 50 -6.77 -29.39 15.66
CA MET A 50 -6.93 -28.09 16.32
C MET A 50 -5.79 -27.78 17.30
N ALA A 51 -5.32 -28.76 18.06
CA ALA A 51 -4.20 -28.60 18.98
C ALA A 51 -2.90 -28.31 18.23
N GLU A 52 -2.63 -28.99 17.12
CA GLU A 52 -1.47 -28.75 16.25
C GLU A 52 -1.51 -27.35 15.64
N ALA A 53 -2.67 -26.93 15.11
CA ALA A 53 -2.86 -25.58 14.59
C ALA A 53 -2.62 -24.50 15.65
N GLN A 54 -3.11 -24.71 16.87
CA GLN A 54 -2.86 -23.81 18.00
C GLN A 54 -1.37 -23.75 18.38
N ALA A 55 -0.68 -24.89 18.37
CA ALA A 55 0.76 -24.96 18.66
C ALA A 55 1.60 -24.23 17.60
N GLU A 56 1.29 -24.42 16.31
CA GLU A 56 1.99 -23.73 15.23
C GLU A 56 1.73 -22.22 15.26
N MET A 57 0.50 -21.80 15.58
CA MET A 57 0.19 -20.38 15.80
C MET A 57 1.01 -19.77 16.93
N HIS A 58 1.11 -20.45 18.09
CA HIS A 58 1.96 -19.99 19.20
C HIS A 58 3.43 -19.88 18.80
N LYS A 59 3.93 -20.86 18.03
CA LYS A 59 5.30 -20.84 17.49
C LYS A 59 5.54 -19.68 16.52
N GLN A 60 4.56 -19.31 15.70
CA GLN A 60 4.64 -18.12 14.84
C GLN A 60 4.70 -16.83 15.66
N ILE A 61 3.85 -16.69 16.69
CA ILE A 61 3.87 -15.54 17.61
C ILE A 61 5.24 -15.40 18.27
N GLN A 62 5.81 -16.50 18.78
CA GLN A 62 7.14 -16.50 19.39
C GLN A 62 8.24 -16.08 18.40
N ARG A 63 8.20 -16.58 17.16
CA ARG A 63 9.17 -16.18 16.11
C ARG A 63 9.13 -14.67 15.85
N VAL A 64 7.93 -14.10 15.70
CA VAL A 64 7.74 -12.66 15.48
C VAL A 64 8.22 -11.85 16.70
N GLN A 65 8.01 -12.34 17.92
CA GLN A 65 8.47 -11.68 19.12
C GLN A 65 10.01 -11.64 19.20
N VAL A 66 10.68 -12.76 18.95
CA VAL A 66 12.16 -12.83 18.92
C VAL A 66 12.75 -11.92 17.84
N GLU A 67 12.13 -11.86 16.66
CA GLU A 67 12.56 -10.97 15.59
C GLU A 67 12.45 -9.49 16.01
N LYS A 68 11.33 -9.08 16.62
CA LYS A 68 11.15 -7.72 17.14
C LYS A 68 12.15 -7.37 18.25
N GLU A 69 12.42 -8.29 19.17
CA GLU A 69 13.42 -8.10 20.23
C GLU A 69 14.83 -7.92 19.63
N ASN A 70 15.17 -8.68 18.59
CA ASN A 70 16.42 -8.53 17.86
C ASN A 70 16.52 -7.18 17.12
N GLU A 71 15.45 -6.71 16.49
CA GLU A 71 15.41 -5.38 15.87
C GLU A 71 15.59 -4.26 16.89
N LEU A 72 14.94 -4.36 18.06
CA LEU A 72 15.12 -3.42 19.16
C LEU A 72 16.55 -3.42 19.70
N LEU A 73 17.19 -4.60 19.78
CA LEU A 73 18.59 -4.75 20.18
C LEU A 73 19.51 -3.98 19.22
N LYS A 74 19.36 -4.21 17.92
CA LYS A 74 20.15 -3.51 16.88
C LYS A 74 19.94 -2.00 16.94
N LEU A 75 18.70 -1.56 17.17
CA LEU A 75 18.39 -0.14 17.28
C LEU A 75 19.06 0.48 18.52
N ARG A 76 19.05 -0.21 19.66
CA ARG A 76 19.74 0.24 20.88
C ARG A 76 21.25 0.37 20.63
N ASP A 77 21.88 -0.64 20.05
CA ASP A 77 23.33 -0.64 19.78
C ASP A 77 23.70 0.49 18.80
N HIS A 78 22.82 0.80 17.83
CA HIS A 78 22.98 1.94 16.94
C HIS A 78 22.93 3.28 17.71
N TYR A 79 21.98 3.46 18.62
CA TYR A 79 21.89 4.66 19.46
C TYR A 79 23.09 4.83 20.39
N GLU A 80 23.60 3.75 20.98
CA GLU A 80 24.82 3.76 21.79
C GLU A 80 26.03 4.20 20.96
N THR A 81 26.16 3.68 19.74
CA THR A 81 27.21 4.09 18.79
C THR A 81 27.12 5.59 18.47
N LEU A 82 25.92 6.10 18.19
CA LEU A 82 25.70 7.53 17.95
C LEU A 82 26.01 8.39 19.18
N ALA A 83 25.68 7.91 20.38
CA ALA A 83 26.01 8.59 21.62
C ALA A 83 27.53 8.70 21.82
N HIS A 84 28.27 7.61 21.58
CA HIS A 84 29.74 7.62 21.62
C HIS A 84 30.34 8.58 20.58
N LEU A 85 29.85 8.57 19.35
CA LEU A 85 30.31 9.50 18.31
C LEU A 85 30.07 10.96 18.70
N LYS A 86 28.91 11.27 19.31
CA LYS A 86 28.61 12.60 19.83
C LYS A 86 29.59 13.01 20.94
N GLU A 87 29.94 12.09 21.84
CA GLU A 87 30.92 12.34 22.90
C GLU A 87 32.32 12.60 22.33
N VAL A 88 32.76 11.80 21.36
CA VAL A 88 34.04 12.00 20.65
C VAL A 88 34.06 13.36 19.95
N LEU A 89 32.98 13.72 19.25
CA LEU A 89 32.87 15.02 18.59
C LEU A 89 32.98 16.18 19.59
N HIS A 90 32.33 16.07 20.74
CA HIS A 90 32.47 17.06 21.81
C HIS A 90 33.91 17.18 22.33
N LYS A 91 34.61 16.06 22.55
CA LYS A 91 36.02 16.05 22.98
C LYS A 91 36.92 16.71 21.94
N VAL A 92 36.73 16.40 20.65
CA VAL A 92 37.48 17.01 19.55
C VAL A 92 37.22 18.53 19.51
N LEU A 93 35.96 18.96 19.58
CA LEU A 93 35.59 20.37 19.58
C LEU A 93 36.11 21.15 20.79
N ALA A 94 36.35 20.49 21.93
CA ALA A 94 36.93 21.10 23.12
C ALA A 94 38.42 21.45 22.93
N VAL A 95 39.15 20.70 22.10
CA VAL A 95 40.58 20.92 21.82
C VAL A 95 40.81 21.96 20.71
N VAL A 96 39.79 22.25 19.88
CA VAL A 96 39.88 23.29 18.84
C VAL A 96 40.09 24.68 19.48
N PRO A 97 41.17 25.41 19.14
CA PRO A 97 41.46 26.72 19.72
C PRO A 97 40.30 27.71 19.57
N ARG A 98 40.00 28.44 20.64
CA ARG A 98 38.86 29.38 20.71
C ARG A 98 38.92 30.52 19.68
N HIS A 99 40.08 30.77 19.07
CA HIS A 99 40.29 31.82 18.07
C HIS A 99 40.13 31.36 16.63
N CYS A 100 39.64 30.14 16.38
CA CYS A 100 39.34 29.69 15.03
C CYS A 100 38.02 30.34 14.52
N PRO A 101 38.02 31.13 13.42
CA PRO A 101 36.82 31.81 12.91
C PRO A 101 35.64 30.88 12.59
N LEU A 102 35.93 29.59 12.39
CA LEU A 102 34.96 28.53 12.14
C LEU A 102 34.10 28.14 13.37
N ARG A 103 34.51 28.52 14.59
CA ARG A 103 33.79 28.17 15.83
C ARG A 103 32.49 28.96 16.01
N HIS A 104 32.38 30.16 15.41
CA HIS A 104 31.20 31.02 15.56
C HIS A 104 30.01 30.63 14.67
N GLN A 105 30.20 29.79 13.64
CA GLN A 105 29.10 29.36 12.76
C GLN A 105 28.31 28.17 13.30
N TYR A 106 28.83 27.45 14.31
CA TYR A 106 28.26 26.17 14.76
C TYR A 106 27.49 26.25 16.09
N TRP A 107 27.59 27.35 16.85
CA TRP A 107 27.01 27.48 18.20
C TRP A 107 25.73 28.33 18.26
N HIS A 108 24.97 28.42 17.16
CA HIS A 108 23.57 28.87 17.24
C HIS A 108 22.62 27.66 17.38
N GLU A 109 22.79 26.89 18.46
CA GLU A 109 21.69 26.13 19.07
C GLU A 109 20.92 27.19 19.88
N GLU A 110 19.72 27.67 19.53
CA GLU A 110 18.44 26.96 19.48
C GLU A 110 17.48 27.53 18.40
N GLY A 111 18.00 28.28 17.44
CA GLY A 111 17.21 28.79 16.32
C GLY A 111 17.43 27.94 15.10
N TYR A 112 16.55 26.99 14.79
CA TYR A 112 16.49 26.35 13.46
C TYR A 112 16.30 27.43 12.39
N SER A 113 17.41 27.98 11.92
CA SER A 113 17.45 28.96 10.85
C SER A 113 17.04 28.28 9.56
N VAL A 114 15.96 28.80 8.97
CA VAL A 114 15.30 28.41 7.71
C VAL A 114 16.27 28.35 6.51
N TYR A 115 17.52 28.80 6.67
CA TYR A 115 18.54 28.81 5.62
C TYR A 115 19.13 27.43 5.28
N GLY A 116 18.99 26.42 6.14
CA GLY A 116 19.49 25.05 5.85
C GLY A 116 18.72 24.32 4.73
N LEU A 117 17.46 24.69 4.48
CA LEU A 117 16.63 24.06 3.45
C LEU A 117 16.83 24.65 2.05
N ARG A 118 17.47 25.82 1.92
CA ARG A 118 17.72 26.46 0.61
C ARG A 118 18.87 25.82 -0.17
N MET A 119 19.77 25.10 0.51
CA MET A 119 20.96 24.50 -0.11
C MET A 119 20.75 23.06 -0.61
N MET A 120 19.58 22.44 -0.36
CA MET A 120 19.31 21.03 -0.68
C MET A 120 18.58 20.80 -2.02
N GLY A 121 18.45 21.81 -2.88
CA GLY A 121 18.15 21.60 -4.31
C GLY A 121 16.85 20.84 -4.64
N LEU A 122 15.85 20.83 -3.76
CA LEU A 122 14.54 20.22 -4.01
C LEU A 122 13.55 21.26 -4.54
N HIS A 123 13.69 21.64 -5.81
CA HIS A 123 12.59 22.20 -6.60
C HIS A 123 12.60 21.53 -7.97
N HIS A 124 11.77 20.51 -8.13
CA HIS A 124 11.32 20.06 -9.44
C HIS A 124 10.03 20.80 -9.80
N GLY A 125 10.12 21.54 -10.90
CA GLY A 125 9.07 21.84 -11.88
C GLY A 125 7.65 22.12 -11.37
N LEU A 126 7.28 23.39 -11.34
CA LEU A 126 5.91 23.82 -11.61
C LEU A 126 5.93 24.63 -12.92
N PRO A 127 5.07 24.32 -13.90
CA PRO A 127 5.08 24.99 -15.18
C PRO A 127 4.50 26.40 -15.08
N ASP A 128 5.16 27.30 -15.79
CA ASP A 128 4.80 28.68 -16.06
C ASP A 128 3.45 28.74 -16.81
N GLN A 129 2.38 29.07 -16.08
CA GLN A 129 1.06 29.27 -16.67
C GLN A 129 0.83 30.75 -16.91
N ARG A 130 1.09 31.15 -18.16
CA ARG A 130 0.58 32.37 -18.79
C ARG A 130 -0.91 32.57 -18.47
N GLN A 131 -1.25 33.74 -17.92
CA GLN A 131 -2.54 34.36 -18.19
C GLN A 131 -2.33 35.79 -18.69
N ARG A 132 -2.73 35.98 -19.95
CA ARG A 132 -3.02 37.26 -20.58
C ARG A 132 -4.41 37.70 -20.14
N HIS A 133 -4.57 38.94 -19.67
CA HIS A 133 -5.73 39.82 -19.89
C HIS A 133 -5.18 41.26 -19.75
N THR A 134 -4.97 42.02 -20.82
CA THR A 134 -5.92 42.84 -21.62
C THR A 134 -6.58 43.99 -20.83
N ARG A 135 -6.29 45.22 -21.30
CA ARG A 135 -6.94 46.54 -21.07
C ARG A 135 -6.63 47.21 -19.72
N GLN A 136 -6.32 48.51 -19.63
CA GLN A 136 -6.66 49.67 -20.45
C GLN A 136 -5.58 50.77 -20.32
N ALA A 137 -5.38 51.51 -21.40
CA ALA A 137 -4.66 52.78 -21.44
C ALA A 137 -5.46 53.88 -20.73
N LEU A 138 -4.78 54.88 -20.16
CA LEU A 138 -5.02 56.31 -20.37
C LEU A 138 -3.99 57.18 -19.61
N HIS A 139 -3.32 58.01 -20.40
CA HIS A 139 -2.74 59.33 -20.17
C HIS A 139 -1.51 59.60 -19.27
N PRO A 140 -0.53 60.36 -19.80
CA PRO A 140 0.55 60.99 -19.04
C PRO A 140 0.11 62.38 -18.55
N ASP A 141 0.63 62.83 -17.39
CA ASP A 141 1.32 64.11 -17.28
C ASP A 141 1.79 64.44 -15.86
N LYS A 142 2.92 65.14 -15.83
CA LYS A 142 3.35 66.13 -14.82
C LYS A 142 3.85 65.65 -13.46
N CYS A 143 5.18 65.63 -13.35
CA CYS A 143 5.87 66.19 -12.18
C CYS A 143 5.44 67.66 -11.96
N PRO A 144 5.41 68.13 -10.70
CA PRO A 144 6.52 68.98 -10.30
C PRO A 144 6.96 68.85 -8.83
N ALA A 145 8.25 69.17 -8.65
CA ALA A 145 8.87 70.00 -7.60
C ALA A 145 8.52 69.82 -6.11
N HIS A 146 9.60 69.62 -5.36
CA HIS A 146 9.84 69.97 -3.97
C HIS A 146 9.11 71.22 -3.45
N HIS A 147 8.62 71.15 -2.20
CA HIS A 147 8.91 72.13 -1.14
C HIS A 147 8.65 71.52 0.26
N PRO A 148 9.34 71.99 1.31
CA PRO A 148 9.26 71.47 2.68
C PRO A 148 8.14 72.15 3.46
N SER A 149 7.47 71.46 4.38
CA SER A 149 6.54 72.11 5.32
C SER A 149 6.39 71.34 6.63
N ASP A 150 6.97 71.94 7.66
CA ASP A 150 6.47 72.13 9.02
C ASP A 150 5.55 71.06 9.62
N ARG A 151 6.10 70.33 10.59
CA ARG A 151 5.33 69.63 11.62
C ARG A 151 4.70 70.67 12.56
N PRO A 152 3.36 70.73 12.71
CA PRO A 152 2.75 71.40 13.84
C PRO A 152 2.89 70.54 15.10
N ALA A 153 3.13 71.19 16.24
CA ALA A 153 3.16 70.58 17.55
C ALA A 153 1.79 69.97 17.92
N PRO A 154 1.75 68.86 18.68
CA PRO A 154 0.49 68.26 19.12
C PRO A 154 -0.25 69.20 20.10
N PRO A 155 -1.59 69.32 20.00
CA PRO A 155 -2.37 70.07 20.96
C PRO A 155 -2.38 69.34 22.31
N SER A 156 -2.21 70.12 23.39
CA SER A 156 -2.34 69.65 24.77
C SER A 156 -3.74 69.09 25.02
N PRO A 157 -3.87 67.97 25.78
CA PRO A 157 -5.16 67.36 26.05
C PRO A 157 -5.97 68.20 27.04
N SER A 158 -7.04 68.83 26.57
CA SER A 158 -8.09 69.38 27.44
C SER A 158 -9.02 68.26 27.89
N ALA A 159 -9.23 68.18 29.20
CA ALA A 159 -9.90 67.09 29.91
C ALA A 159 -11.45 67.14 29.85
N ASP A 160 -12.02 67.22 28.65
CA ASP A 160 -13.46 67.01 28.44
C ASP A 160 -13.67 65.78 27.55
N LEU A 161 -13.55 64.62 28.17
CA LEU A 161 -13.94 63.33 27.57
C LEU A 161 -15.46 63.28 27.49
N ASN A 162 -16.00 63.81 26.39
CA ASN A 162 -17.40 63.67 26.00
C ASN A 162 -17.76 62.16 25.92
N ASP A 163 -18.88 61.75 26.51
CA ASP A 163 -19.38 60.36 26.53
C ASP A 163 -19.43 59.69 25.14
N ASN A 164 -19.54 60.49 24.09
CA ASN A 164 -19.49 60.04 22.70
C ASN A 164 -18.11 59.43 22.30
N TYR A 165 -17.03 59.85 22.94
CA TYR A 165 -15.68 59.31 22.72
C TYR A 165 -15.51 57.94 23.39
N ILE A 166 -16.10 57.76 24.58
CA ILE A 166 -16.11 56.46 25.28
C ILE A 166 -16.95 55.45 24.50
N GLU A 167 -18.10 55.85 23.94
CA GLU A 167 -18.91 54.97 23.10
C GLU A 167 -18.21 54.58 21.79
N LYS A 168 -17.45 55.50 21.17
CA LYS A 168 -16.62 55.20 19.99
C LYS A 168 -15.48 54.24 20.30
N ILE A 169 -14.81 54.40 21.44
CA ILE A 169 -13.76 53.47 21.87
C ILE A 169 -14.38 52.10 22.17
N ALA A 170 -15.51 52.03 22.87
CA ALA A 170 -16.19 50.78 23.15
C ALA A 170 -16.62 50.06 21.87
N LYS A 171 -17.24 50.76 20.90
CA LYS A 171 -17.59 50.17 19.59
C LYS A 171 -16.35 49.71 18.79
N HIS A 172 -15.24 50.43 18.88
CA HIS A 172 -14.00 50.02 18.21
C HIS A 172 -13.37 48.78 18.86
N VAL A 173 -13.38 48.70 20.19
CA VAL A 173 -12.82 47.56 20.94
C VAL A 173 -13.71 46.31 20.79
N TYR A 174 -15.03 46.44 20.91
CA TYR A 174 -15.95 45.31 20.76
C TYR A 174 -16.10 44.85 19.31
N GLY A 175 -16.11 45.78 18.34
CA GLY A 175 -16.13 45.44 16.91
C GLY A 175 -14.84 44.76 16.42
N PHE A 176 -13.74 44.86 17.16
CA PHE A 176 -12.50 44.14 16.88
C PHE A 176 -12.51 42.71 17.44
N MET A 177 -13.29 42.44 18.50
CA MET A 177 -13.41 41.11 19.09
C MET A 177 -14.33 40.16 18.30
N GLU A 178 -15.30 40.69 17.54
CA GLU A 178 -16.17 39.88 16.66
C GLU A 178 -15.53 39.54 15.32
N LYS A 179 -14.44 40.21 14.93
CA LYS A 179 -13.56 39.76 13.87
C LYS A 179 -12.56 38.75 14.44
N ARG A 180 -13.07 37.63 14.96
CA ARG A 180 -12.23 36.43 15.13
C ARG A 180 -11.75 36.05 13.74
N SER A 181 -10.54 36.46 13.42
CA SER A 181 -9.78 36.06 12.23
C SER A 181 -10.02 34.57 11.99
N PRO A 182 -10.31 34.13 10.76
CA PRO A 182 -10.57 32.73 10.46
C PRO A 182 -9.44 31.93 11.07
N THR A 183 -9.80 31.12 12.08
CA THR A 183 -8.89 30.31 12.87
C THR A 183 -8.00 29.60 11.88
N THR A 184 -6.73 29.99 11.81
CA THR A 184 -5.76 29.38 10.89
C THR A 184 -5.87 27.88 11.07
N PRO A 185 -6.10 27.10 9.99
CA PRO A 185 -6.32 25.66 10.11
C PRO A 185 -5.21 25.09 10.97
N LYS A 186 -5.60 24.49 12.11
CA LYS A 186 -4.69 23.79 13.02
C LYS A 186 -3.80 22.94 12.12
N ARG A 187 -2.49 23.23 12.10
CA ARG A 187 -1.50 22.37 11.45
C ARG A 187 -1.69 20.98 12.04
N GLN A 188 -2.41 20.11 11.32
CA GLN A 188 -2.44 18.68 11.62
C GLN A 188 -1.00 18.25 11.76
N SER A 189 -0.70 17.53 12.83
CA SER A 189 0.68 17.11 13.03
C SER A 189 1.04 16.21 11.86
N LYS A 190 2.28 16.31 11.35
CA LYS A 190 2.74 15.46 10.24
C LYS A 190 2.55 13.95 10.54
N LYS A 191 2.45 13.58 11.82
CA LYS A 191 2.19 12.22 12.27
C LYS A 191 0.75 11.79 11.98
N ASP A 192 -0.23 12.67 12.17
CA ASP A 192 -1.64 12.35 11.96
C ASP A 192 -1.93 12.08 10.48
N VAL A 193 -1.38 12.91 9.59
CA VAL A 193 -1.48 12.72 8.13
C VAL A 193 -0.85 11.40 7.68
N LEU A 194 0.27 11.00 8.29
CA LEU A 194 0.92 9.73 7.96
C LEU A 194 0.08 8.53 8.41
N TRP A 195 -0.51 8.58 9.60
CA TRP A 195 -1.37 7.51 10.11
C TRP A 195 -2.65 7.36 9.27
N GLU A 196 -3.28 8.46 8.87
CA GLU A 196 -4.44 8.46 7.97
C GLU A 196 -4.10 7.82 6.61
N GLN A 197 -2.93 8.16 6.04
CA GLN A 197 -2.46 7.56 4.79
C GLN A 197 -2.22 6.05 4.93
N VAL A 198 -1.54 5.62 5.99
CA VAL A 198 -1.28 4.20 6.26
C VAL A 198 -2.59 3.42 6.42
N GLN A 199 -3.57 3.99 7.12
CA GLN A 199 -4.87 3.36 7.30
C GLN A 199 -5.65 3.26 5.99
N ALA A 200 -5.63 4.31 5.17
CA ALA A 200 -6.24 4.31 3.84
C ALA A 200 -5.60 3.28 2.91
N ASP A 201 -4.28 3.13 2.96
CA ASP A 201 -3.55 2.12 2.17
C ASP A 201 -3.85 0.70 2.66
N LEU A 202 -3.97 0.48 3.98
CA LEU A 202 -4.36 -0.80 4.54
C LEU A 202 -5.78 -1.19 4.10
N GLU A 203 -6.73 -0.26 4.20
CA GLU A 203 -8.11 -0.48 3.76
C GLU A 203 -8.17 -0.76 2.25
N ARG A 204 -7.45 0.02 1.44
CA ARG A 204 -7.34 -0.23 -0.01
C ARG A 204 -6.78 -1.62 -0.29
N ASN A 205 -5.76 -2.05 0.44
CA ASN A 205 -5.15 -3.37 0.24
C ASN A 205 -6.10 -4.52 0.61
N GLN A 206 -6.92 -4.35 1.65
CA GLN A 206 -7.98 -5.28 2.02
C GLN A 206 -9.06 -5.35 0.93
N ASN A 207 -9.55 -4.20 0.45
CA ASN A 207 -10.52 -4.14 -0.64
C ASN A 207 -9.99 -4.79 -1.93
N MET A 208 -8.72 -4.55 -2.26
CA MET A 208 -8.09 -5.23 -3.40
C MET A 208 -7.92 -6.74 -3.18
N ALA A 209 -7.87 -7.23 -1.94
CA ALA A 209 -7.89 -8.67 -1.65
C ALA A 209 -9.25 -9.29 -1.98
N HIS A 210 -10.34 -8.62 -1.59
CA HIS A 210 -11.70 -9.01 -1.95
C HIS A 210 -11.92 -9.05 -3.47
N VAL A 211 -11.43 -8.04 -4.20
CA VAL A 211 -11.47 -8.04 -5.67
C VAL A 211 -10.63 -9.18 -6.27
N ARG A 212 -9.53 -9.60 -5.62
CA ARG A 212 -8.77 -10.78 -6.08
C ARG A 212 -9.56 -12.08 -5.89
N GLU A 213 -10.19 -12.27 -4.73
CA GLU A 213 -11.03 -13.45 -4.48
C GLU A 213 -12.25 -13.48 -5.41
N LEU A 214 -12.88 -12.33 -5.69
CA LEU A 214 -13.95 -12.22 -6.69
C LEU A 214 -13.50 -12.77 -8.04
N PHE A 215 -12.33 -12.34 -8.54
CA PHE A 215 -11.83 -12.80 -9.83
C PHE A 215 -11.52 -14.29 -9.82
N LYS A 216 -10.99 -14.80 -8.72
CA LYS A 216 -10.69 -16.21 -8.57
C LYS A 216 -11.95 -17.07 -8.61
N GLU A 217 -13.02 -16.64 -7.95
CA GLU A 217 -14.29 -17.36 -7.94
C GLU A 217 -14.98 -17.29 -9.31
N VAL A 218 -15.16 -16.09 -9.87
CA VAL A 218 -15.93 -15.87 -11.11
C VAL A 218 -15.24 -16.48 -12.32
N PHE A 219 -13.92 -16.28 -12.46
CA PHE A 219 -13.18 -16.77 -13.62
C PHE A 219 -12.50 -18.13 -13.39
N ARG A 220 -12.58 -18.67 -12.16
CA ARG A 220 -11.96 -19.95 -11.78
C ARG A 220 -10.44 -19.99 -12.01
N VAL A 221 -9.78 -18.86 -11.76
CA VAL A 221 -8.34 -18.66 -11.95
C VAL A 221 -7.64 -18.46 -10.62
N ASN A 222 -6.46 -19.05 -10.41
CA ASN A 222 -5.73 -18.90 -9.15
C ASN A 222 -4.77 -17.71 -9.17
N GLN A 223 -4.22 -17.40 -10.34
CA GLN A 223 -3.26 -16.31 -10.54
C GLN A 223 -3.67 -15.42 -11.71
N ASP A 224 -3.10 -14.22 -11.75
CA ASP A 224 -3.39 -13.22 -12.80
C ASP A 224 -2.87 -13.71 -14.17
N GLU A 225 -1.84 -14.55 -14.18
CA GLU A 225 -1.28 -15.19 -15.37
C GLU A 225 -2.21 -16.23 -16.00
N ASP A 226 -2.96 -16.98 -15.17
CA ASP A 226 -3.94 -17.97 -15.64
C ASP A 226 -5.09 -17.27 -16.39
N PHE A 227 -5.46 -16.08 -15.94
CA PHE A 227 -6.51 -15.27 -16.53
C PHE A 227 -6.17 -14.80 -17.95
N ILE A 228 -4.88 -14.54 -18.23
CA ILE A 228 -4.40 -14.19 -19.58
C ILE A 228 -4.46 -15.40 -20.51
N SER A 229 -4.29 -16.60 -19.95
CA SER A 229 -4.26 -17.87 -20.70
C SER A 229 -5.66 -18.46 -20.95
N GLY A 230 -6.69 -17.86 -20.35
CA GLY A 230 -8.07 -18.29 -20.49
C GLY A 230 -8.65 -18.09 -21.90
N PRO A 231 -9.81 -18.71 -22.20
CA PRO A 231 -10.49 -18.52 -23.46
C PRO A 231 -10.89 -17.05 -23.65
N LEU A 232 -10.41 -16.45 -24.74
CA LEU A 232 -10.75 -15.08 -25.11
C LEU A 232 -12.14 -15.02 -25.75
N VAL A 233 -12.84 -13.91 -25.51
CA VAL A 233 -14.07 -13.59 -26.27
C VAL A 233 -13.71 -13.35 -27.75
N SER A 234 -14.58 -13.82 -28.64
CA SER A 234 -14.38 -13.61 -30.08
C SER A 234 -14.69 -12.16 -30.46
N ILE A 235 -14.02 -11.64 -31.50
CA ILE A 235 -14.31 -10.27 -31.98
C ILE A 235 -15.75 -10.16 -32.47
N GLU A 236 -16.24 -11.20 -33.15
CA GLU A 236 -17.61 -11.27 -33.69
C GLU A 236 -18.66 -11.15 -32.58
N GLU A 237 -18.43 -11.82 -31.45
CA GLU A 237 -19.31 -11.76 -30.27
C GLU A 237 -19.32 -10.35 -29.67
N VAL A 238 -18.14 -9.75 -29.43
CA VAL A 238 -18.03 -8.36 -28.93
C VAL A 238 -18.72 -7.37 -29.87
N GLN A 239 -18.49 -7.50 -31.18
CA GLN A 239 -19.11 -6.63 -32.19
C GLN A 239 -20.62 -6.81 -32.22
N SER A 240 -21.10 -8.05 -32.26
CA SER A 240 -22.53 -8.35 -32.27
C SER A 240 -23.25 -7.78 -31.04
N PHE A 241 -22.62 -7.82 -29.86
CA PHE A 241 -23.16 -7.20 -28.66
C PHE A 241 -23.20 -5.68 -28.77
N SER A 242 -22.12 -5.04 -29.22
CA SER A 242 -22.08 -3.57 -29.39
C SER A 242 -23.10 -3.04 -30.41
N GLU A 243 -23.47 -3.86 -31.40
CA GLU A 243 -24.50 -3.56 -32.38
C GLU A 243 -25.92 -3.92 -31.88
N ASN A 244 -26.06 -4.41 -30.65
CA ASN A 244 -27.29 -4.93 -30.04
C ASN A 244 -27.92 -6.11 -30.82
N LEU A 245 -27.10 -6.87 -31.54
CA LEU A 245 -27.51 -8.05 -32.33
C LEU A 245 -27.21 -9.37 -31.62
N GLY A 246 -26.21 -9.38 -30.74
CA GLY A 246 -25.73 -10.56 -30.01
C GLY A 246 -26.12 -10.59 -28.53
N PRO A 247 -25.94 -11.74 -27.86
CA PRO A 247 -26.12 -11.84 -26.42
C PRO A 247 -25.05 -11.03 -25.67
N GLY A 248 -25.38 -10.62 -24.45
CA GLY A 248 -24.40 -10.04 -23.53
C GLY A 248 -23.48 -11.08 -22.90
N PRO A 249 -22.52 -10.65 -22.07
CA PRO A 249 -21.61 -11.55 -21.38
C PRO A 249 -22.39 -12.51 -20.46
N ASP A 250 -22.06 -13.80 -20.54
CA ASP A 250 -22.65 -14.85 -19.69
C ASP A 250 -22.08 -14.76 -18.26
N PRO A 251 -22.91 -14.60 -17.21
CA PRO A 251 -22.46 -14.61 -15.83
C PRO A 251 -21.76 -15.91 -15.39
N LEU A 252 -22.04 -17.04 -16.04
CA LEU A 252 -21.48 -18.35 -15.68
C LEU A 252 -20.17 -18.68 -16.42
N ASP A 253 -19.92 -18.04 -17.55
CA ASP A 253 -18.71 -18.17 -18.37
C ASP A 253 -18.23 -16.77 -18.79
N LEU A 254 -17.93 -15.95 -17.78
CA LEU A 254 -17.59 -14.56 -17.99
C LEU A 254 -16.24 -14.46 -18.70
N ARG A 255 -16.18 -13.73 -19.81
CA ARG A 255 -14.95 -13.52 -20.60
C ARG A 255 -14.67 -12.04 -20.77
N TRP A 256 -13.43 -11.66 -20.49
CA TRP A 256 -12.99 -10.30 -20.65
C TRP A 256 -12.38 -10.06 -22.04
N ASP A 257 -12.66 -8.91 -22.65
CA ASP A 257 -12.05 -8.50 -23.90
C ASP A 257 -10.79 -7.66 -23.70
N PHE A 258 -9.63 -8.27 -23.96
CA PHE A 258 -8.33 -7.60 -23.88
C PHE A 258 -8.01 -6.65 -25.04
N ARG A 259 -8.70 -6.81 -26.18
CA ARG A 259 -8.42 -6.05 -27.40
C ARG A 259 -8.92 -4.62 -27.29
N HIS A 260 -10.07 -4.44 -26.65
CA HIS A 260 -10.70 -3.13 -26.47
C HIS A 260 -10.34 -2.49 -25.11
N PRO A 261 -10.53 -1.17 -24.95
CA PRO A 261 -10.38 -0.51 -23.65
C PRO A 261 -11.45 -0.97 -22.66
N THR A 262 -11.24 -0.70 -21.37
CA THR A 262 -12.23 -1.00 -20.32
C THR A 262 -13.54 -0.24 -20.51
N SER A 263 -13.53 0.85 -21.28
CA SER A 263 -14.71 1.63 -21.63
C SER A 263 -15.53 1.05 -22.79
N SER A 264 -15.17 -0.10 -23.36
CA SER A 264 -16.00 -0.76 -24.38
C SER A 264 -17.31 -1.27 -23.78
N ASP A 265 -18.37 -1.32 -24.58
CA ASP A 265 -19.69 -1.75 -24.12
C ASP A 265 -19.65 -3.17 -23.51
N TRP A 266 -18.92 -4.09 -24.14
CA TRP A 266 -18.71 -5.44 -23.61
C TRP A 266 -18.04 -5.42 -22.22
N ASN A 267 -16.92 -4.70 -22.07
CA ASN A 267 -16.20 -4.67 -20.80
C ASN A 267 -16.98 -3.93 -19.71
N GLN A 268 -17.78 -2.92 -20.07
CA GLN A 268 -18.71 -2.28 -19.13
C GLN A 268 -19.79 -3.25 -18.67
N ALA A 269 -20.37 -4.05 -19.57
CA ALA A 269 -21.33 -5.09 -19.20
C ALA A 269 -20.71 -6.16 -18.29
N VAL A 270 -19.47 -6.59 -18.57
CA VAL A 270 -18.71 -7.50 -17.70
C VAL A 270 -18.50 -6.90 -16.30
N ILE A 271 -18.17 -5.60 -16.20
CA ILE A 271 -18.04 -4.91 -14.90
C ILE A 271 -19.37 -4.92 -14.13
N VAL A 272 -20.50 -4.71 -14.81
CA VAL A 272 -21.82 -4.77 -14.15
C VAL A 272 -22.07 -6.14 -13.56
N VAL A 273 -21.81 -7.22 -14.31
CA VAL A 273 -21.95 -8.60 -13.79
C VAL A 273 -21.01 -8.85 -12.61
N LEU A 274 -19.76 -8.38 -12.68
CA LEU A 274 -18.81 -8.49 -11.57
C LEU A 274 -19.25 -7.73 -10.32
N MET A 275 -19.89 -6.56 -10.47
CA MET A 275 -20.43 -5.78 -9.36
C MET A 275 -21.59 -6.52 -8.67
N GLU A 276 -22.46 -7.18 -9.44
CA GLU A 276 -23.55 -8.00 -8.88
C GLU A 276 -22.98 -9.18 -8.09
N GLN A 277 -22.00 -9.88 -8.64
CA GLN A 277 -21.29 -10.98 -7.97
C GLN A 277 -20.54 -10.51 -6.71
N LEU A 278 -19.91 -9.33 -6.77
CA LEU A 278 -19.25 -8.72 -5.63
C LEU A 278 -20.23 -8.48 -4.48
N SER A 279 -21.42 -7.93 -4.77
CA SER A 279 -22.45 -7.71 -3.76
C SER A 279 -22.93 -9.01 -3.13
N GLU A 280 -23.17 -10.05 -3.94
CA GLU A 280 -23.55 -11.38 -3.45
C GLU A 280 -22.46 -11.98 -2.53
N MET A 281 -21.19 -11.88 -2.92
CA MET A 281 -20.05 -12.34 -2.10
C MET A 281 -19.93 -11.54 -0.79
N CYS A 282 -20.12 -10.21 -0.85
CA CYS A 282 -20.10 -9.37 0.35
C CYS A 282 -21.15 -9.82 1.37
N GLU A 283 -22.37 -10.11 0.91
CA GLU A 283 -23.47 -10.58 1.76
C GLU A 283 -23.19 -12.00 2.31
N ARG A 284 -22.71 -12.91 1.46
CA ARG A 284 -22.46 -14.31 1.81
C ARG A 284 -21.29 -14.50 2.78
N GLU A 285 -20.21 -13.78 2.59
CA GLU A 285 -18.95 -13.95 3.34
C GLU A 285 -18.77 -12.91 4.45
N ALA A 286 -19.76 -12.03 4.64
CA ALA A 286 -19.71 -10.93 5.60
C ALA A 286 -18.42 -10.13 5.49
N TRP A 287 -18.02 -9.79 4.25
CA TRP A 287 -16.85 -8.95 4.03
C TRP A 287 -17.03 -7.63 4.79
N THR A 288 -16.16 -7.40 5.77
CA THR A 288 -16.30 -6.36 6.80
C THR A 288 -15.99 -4.95 6.28
N THR A 289 -15.98 -4.76 4.97
CA THR A 289 -15.67 -3.48 4.36
C THR A 289 -16.75 -2.48 4.73
N LEU A 290 -16.34 -1.33 5.26
CA LEU A 290 -17.19 -0.14 5.33
C LEU A 290 -17.91 0.03 3.98
N PRO A 291 -19.21 0.36 3.96
CA PRO A 291 -19.94 0.51 2.71
C PRO A 291 -19.21 1.52 1.82
N LYS A 292 -18.60 1.02 0.74
CA LYS A 292 -17.97 1.82 -0.30
C LYS A 292 -18.99 2.08 -1.39
N SER A 293 -18.81 3.18 -2.12
CA SER A 293 -19.69 3.49 -3.24
C SER A 293 -19.43 2.54 -4.41
N ASP A 294 -20.42 2.35 -5.26
CA ASP A 294 -20.30 1.51 -6.46
C ASP A 294 -19.17 2.00 -7.39
N GLU A 295 -18.95 3.31 -7.47
CA GLU A 295 -17.85 3.88 -8.27
C GLU A 295 -16.48 3.43 -7.76
N TYR A 296 -16.32 3.28 -6.44
CA TYR A 296 -15.08 2.79 -5.86
C TYR A 296 -14.80 1.36 -6.29
N TRP A 297 -15.79 0.48 -6.20
CA TRP A 297 -15.63 -0.93 -6.58
C TRP A 297 -15.43 -1.10 -8.09
N LYS A 298 -16.16 -0.35 -8.91
CA LYS A 298 -15.93 -0.28 -10.36
C LYS A 298 -14.48 0.15 -10.67
N ALA A 299 -13.96 1.15 -9.96
CA ALA A 299 -12.58 1.60 -10.12
C ALA A 299 -11.57 0.54 -9.67
N ALA A 300 -11.83 -0.18 -8.57
CA ALA A 300 -10.96 -1.24 -8.06
C ALA A 300 -10.92 -2.46 -9.01
N ILE A 301 -12.06 -2.88 -9.55
CA ILE A 301 -12.17 -3.92 -10.58
C ILE A 301 -11.41 -3.51 -11.84
N THR A 302 -11.63 -2.27 -12.31
CA THR A 302 -10.93 -1.69 -13.47
C THR A 302 -9.42 -1.61 -13.23
N GLU A 303 -9.00 -1.22 -12.02
CA GLU A 303 -7.59 -1.14 -11.63
C GLU A 303 -6.94 -2.53 -11.66
N LYS A 304 -7.58 -3.55 -11.07
CA LYS A 304 -7.08 -4.92 -11.12
C LYS A 304 -6.88 -5.37 -12.56
N TYR A 305 -7.89 -5.16 -13.40
CA TYR A 305 -7.81 -5.54 -14.81
C TYR A 305 -6.70 -4.80 -15.56
N GLY A 306 -6.56 -3.48 -15.32
CA GLY A 306 -5.49 -2.69 -15.92
C GLY A 306 -4.10 -3.24 -15.62
N ARG A 307 -3.88 -3.76 -14.41
CA ARG A 307 -2.61 -4.43 -14.03
C ARG A 307 -2.39 -5.71 -14.85
N ILE A 308 -3.40 -6.57 -14.91
CA ILE A 308 -3.36 -7.82 -15.71
C ILE A 308 -3.05 -7.50 -17.19
N LYS A 309 -3.70 -6.48 -17.76
CA LYS A 309 -3.48 -6.08 -19.16
C LYS A 309 -2.05 -5.55 -19.41
N VAL A 310 -1.50 -4.76 -18.48
CA VAL A 310 -0.12 -4.28 -18.61
C VAL A 310 0.86 -5.45 -18.55
N ASP A 311 0.64 -6.39 -17.63
CA ASP A 311 1.48 -7.58 -17.49
C ASP A 311 1.36 -8.50 -18.73
N SER A 312 0.17 -8.63 -19.33
CA SER A 312 -0.07 -9.42 -20.55
C SER A 312 0.56 -8.81 -21.80
N MET A 313 0.45 -7.49 -21.98
CA MET A 313 1.07 -6.80 -23.13
C MET A 313 2.59 -6.82 -23.04
N SER A 314 3.15 -6.80 -21.83
CA SER A 314 4.60 -6.96 -21.61
C SER A 314 5.13 -8.32 -22.05
N LEU A 315 4.28 -9.34 -22.14
CA LEU A 315 4.65 -10.70 -22.57
C LEU A 315 4.65 -10.89 -24.09
N HIS A 316 4.11 -9.96 -24.89
CA HIS A 316 3.76 -10.23 -26.30
C HIS A 316 4.40 -9.36 -27.39
N CYS A 317 5.25 -8.37 -27.06
CA CYS A 317 5.93 -7.60 -28.10
C CYS A 317 7.38 -8.04 -28.29
N LYS A 318 7.60 -9.03 -29.16
CA LYS A 318 8.77 -9.03 -30.04
C LYS A 318 8.30 -9.10 -31.49
N ASP A 319 8.83 -8.19 -32.29
CA ASP A 319 8.48 -7.96 -33.71
C ASP A 319 8.87 -9.10 -34.65
N ASP A 320 9.57 -10.12 -34.15
CA ASP A 320 9.92 -11.31 -34.91
C ASP A 320 8.80 -12.33 -34.71
N SER A 321 8.07 -12.65 -35.78
CA SER A 321 6.97 -13.62 -35.90
C SER A 321 7.33 -15.08 -35.51
N SER A 322 8.40 -15.27 -34.77
CA SER A 322 8.76 -16.49 -34.05
C SER A 322 7.89 -16.58 -32.80
N LEU A 323 7.00 -17.57 -32.77
CA LEU A 323 6.16 -17.92 -31.63
C LEU A 323 7.09 -18.25 -30.44
N GLU A 324 7.36 -17.26 -29.60
CA GLU A 324 8.23 -17.42 -28.44
C GLU A 324 7.63 -18.51 -27.55
N MET A 325 8.37 -19.60 -27.33
CA MET A 325 7.93 -20.65 -26.43
C MET A 325 7.75 -20.05 -25.04
N LEU A 326 6.68 -20.45 -24.34
CA LEU A 326 6.35 -20.04 -22.97
C LEU A 326 7.57 -20.01 -22.02
N GLN A 327 8.51 -20.94 -22.22
CA GLN A 327 9.77 -21.04 -21.47
C GLN A 327 10.73 -19.85 -21.68
N GLU A 328 10.84 -19.33 -22.90
CA GLU A 328 11.66 -18.16 -23.21
C GLU A 328 11.03 -16.88 -22.63
N ALA A 329 9.71 -16.75 -22.71
CA ALA A 329 8.97 -15.65 -22.11
C ALA A 329 9.16 -15.63 -20.59
N THR A 330 9.13 -16.82 -19.95
CA THR A 330 9.37 -16.98 -18.51
C THR A 330 10.80 -16.60 -18.11
N MET A 331 11.80 -17.04 -18.88
CA MET A 331 13.20 -16.65 -18.63
C MET A 331 13.39 -15.14 -18.74
N ARG A 332 12.79 -14.51 -19.76
CA ARG A 332 12.89 -13.06 -19.95
C ARG A 332 12.24 -12.30 -18.80
N ALA A 333 11.04 -12.68 -18.38
CA ALA A 333 10.35 -12.07 -17.25
C ALA A 333 11.18 -12.18 -15.95
N MET A 334 11.82 -13.32 -15.69
CA MET A 334 12.74 -13.48 -14.56
C MET A 334 13.97 -12.58 -14.68
N GLN A 335 14.55 -12.46 -15.88
CA GLN A 335 15.72 -11.62 -16.11
C GLN A 335 15.38 -10.14 -15.93
N GLU A 336 14.21 -9.70 -16.41
CA GLU A 336 13.72 -8.34 -16.23
C GLU A 336 13.47 -8.01 -14.76
N LYS A 337 12.78 -8.89 -14.01
CA LYS A 337 12.61 -8.76 -12.55
C LYS A 337 13.96 -8.64 -11.84
N ASN A 338 14.95 -9.46 -12.20
CA ASN A 338 16.31 -9.40 -11.65
C ASN A 338 17.02 -8.08 -11.97
N THR A 339 16.91 -7.57 -13.21
CA THR A 339 17.52 -6.29 -13.58
C THR A 339 16.88 -5.12 -12.85
N LYS A 340 15.55 -5.14 -12.68
CA LYS A 340 14.80 -4.12 -11.92
C LYS A 340 15.22 -4.13 -10.45
N LEU A 341 15.31 -5.29 -9.82
CA LEU A 341 15.83 -5.44 -8.45
C LEU A 341 17.26 -4.93 -8.31
N LYS A 342 18.15 -5.26 -9.26
CA LYS A 342 19.53 -4.74 -9.28
C LYS A 342 19.57 -3.20 -9.39
N LYS A 343 18.73 -2.60 -10.24
CA LYS A 343 18.61 -1.14 -10.37
C LYS A 343 18.12 -0.50 -9.08
N THR A 344 17.08 -1.04 -8.45
CA THR A 344 16.54 -0.54 -7.19
C THR A 344 17.59 -0.62 -6.06
N ARG A 345 18.31 -1.75 -5.94
CA ARG A 345 19.42 -1.88 -4.98
C ARG A 345 20.49 -0.82 -5.19
N ARG A 346 20.91 -0.60 -6.44
CA ARG A 346 21.89 0.47 -6.77
C ARG A 346 21.36 1.86 -6.44
N ALA A 347 20.10 2.15 -6.76
CA ALA A 347 19.48 3.44 -6.45
C ALA A 347 19.40 3.71 -4.94
N MET A 348 19.09 2.68 -4.14
CA MET A 348 19.14 2.76 -2.67
C MET A 348 20.57 3.02 -2.17
N CYS A 349 21.56 2.25 -2.63
CA CYS A 349 22.95 2.46 -2.26
C CYS A 349 23.46 3.88 -2.64
N HIS A 350 23.07 4.39 -3.81
CA HIS A 350 23.46 5.75 -4.22
C HIS A 350 22.80 6.85 -3.37
N ARG A 351 21.54 6.65 -2.94
CA ARG A 351 20.89 7.60 -2.01
C ARG A 351 21.58 7.62 -0.66
N ASP A 352 21.93 6.45 -0.12
CA ASP A 352 22.68 6.37 1.13
C ASP A 352 24.03 7.08 0.98
N MET A 353 24.81 6.78 -0.06
CA MET A 353 26.10 7.43 -0.32
C MET A 353 26.01 8.95 -0.60
N SER A 354 24.91 9.45 -1.18
CA SER A 354 24.74 10.88 -1.43
C SER A 354 24.52 11.71 -0.16
N SER A 355 23.98 11.08 0.90
CA SER A 355 23.89 11.70 2.23
C SER A 355 25.25 11.78 2.95
N PHE A 356 26.24 10.99 2.48
CA PHE A 356 27.62 10.99 2.99
C PHE A 356 28.58 11.96 2.27
N ARG A 357 28.13 12.76 1.30
CA ARG A 357 28.95 13.79 0.63
C ARG A 357 29.03 15.12 1.40
N SER A 358 28.98 15.10 2.73
CA SER A 358 29.52 16.23 3.50
C SER A 358 31.06 16.06 3.57
N PRO A 359 31.88 17.09 3.32
CA PRO A 359 33.35 17.00 3.38
C PRO A 359 33.97 16.57 4.71
N LYS A 360 33.15 16.24 5.72
CA LYS A 360 33.59 15.92 7.08
C LYS A 360 33.99 14.45 7.28
N MET A 361 33.69 13.56 6.34
CA MET A 361 33.99 12.12 6.45
C MET A 361 35.15 11.64 5.56
N THR A 362 35.83 12.51 4.81
CA THR A 362 37.08 12.12 4.14
C THR A 362 38.19 11.81 5.15
N LEU A 363 38.12 12.37 6.37
CA LEU A 363 39.06 12.09 7.45
C LEU A 363 38.80 10.76 8.19
N ILE A 364 37.56 10.26 8.18
CA ILE A 364 37.22 9.00 8.88
C ILE A 364 37.48 7.79 7.98
N CYS A 365 37.21 7.88 6.67
CA CYS A 365 37.62 6.81 5.73
C CYS A 365 39.15 6.65 5.61
N LEU A 366 39.95 7.66 6.00
CA LEU A 366 41.41 7.55 6.09
C LEU A 366 41.88 6.97 7.44
N LEU A 367 41.02 6.95 8.47
CA LEU A 367 41.32 6.42 9.80
C LEU A 367 40.77 5.00 10.02
N GLU A 368 39.83 4.53 9.20
CA GLU A 368 39.25 3.18 9.23
C GLU A 368 39.81 2.25 8.14
N ILE A 369 41.04 2.48 7.66
CA ILE A 369 41.79 1.41 6.99
C ILE A 369 42.25 0.45 8.10
N PRO A 370 41.84 -0.83 8.09
CA PRO A 370 42.32 -1.80 9.06
C PRO A 370 43.86 -1.85 9.01
N LEU A 371 44.52 -1.74 10.16
CA LEU A 371 45.97 -1.92 10.28
C LEU A 371 46.46 -3.26 9.73
N SER A 372 45.58 -4.24 9.53
CA SER A 372 45.87 -5.52 8.87
C SER A 372 46.11 -5.41 7.36
N MET A 373 45.79 -4.28 6.71
CA MET A 373 46.07 -4.05 5.27
C MET A 373 47.30 -3.17 5.01
N GLN A 374 48.02 -2.71 6.03
CA GLN A 374 49.26 -1.92 5.86
C GLN A 374 50.53 -2.77 5.74
N GLY A 375 50.48 -4.07 6.03
CA GLY A 375 51.66 -4.96 6.00
C GLY A 375 52.19 -5.28 4.60
N ASP A 376 51.32 -5.35 3.59
CA ASP A 376 51.69 -5.88 2.26
C ASP A 376 51.99 -4.80 1.21
N ARG A 377 51.85 -3.50 1.54
CA ARG A 377 52.03 -2.40 0.59
C ARG A 377 53.28 -1.55 0.79
N LEU A 378 54.09 -1.80 1.82
CA LEU A 378 55.34 -1.07 2.04
C LEU A 378 56.54 -1.73 1.36
N SER A 379 56.49 -3.02 1.03
CA SER A 379 57.55 -3.74 0.32
C SER A 379 57.59 -3.46 -1.19
N GLU A 380 56.52 -2.89 -1.78
CA GLU A 380 56.45 -2.59 -3.22
C GLU A 380 57.08 -1.22 -3.58
N TRP A 381 57.38 -0.36 -2.60
CA TRP A 381 57.98 0.96 -2.83
C TRP A 381 59.51 1.00 -2.66
N ASP A 382 60.12 -0.04 -2.07
CA ASP A 382 61.59 -0.14 -1.94
C ASP A 382 62.29 -0.68 -3.21
N GLU A 383 61.54 -1.22 -4.20
CA GLU A 383 62.12 -1.71 -5.46
C GLU A 383 62.09 -0.71 -6.63
N VAL A 384 61.44 0.45 -6.49
CA VAL A 384 61.42 1.50 -7.53
C VAL A 384 62.56 2.52 -7.35
N GLY A 385 63.45 2.29 -6.38
CA GLY A 385 64.56 3.17 -6.03
C GLY A 385 65.96 2.54 -6.13
N LYS A 386 66.20 1.64 -7.09
CA LYS A 386 67.55 1.18 -7.46
C LYS A 386 67.79 1.21 -8.96
#